data_AF-A0A8D8VA45-F1
#
_entry.id   AF-A0A8D8VA45-F1
#
_cell.length_a   1.000
_cell.length_b   1.000
_cell.length_c   1.000
_cell.angle_alpha   90.00
_cell.angle_beta   90.00
_cell.angle_gamma   90.00
#
_symmetry.space_group_name_H-M   'P 1'
#
loop_
_entity.id
_entity.type
_entity.pdbx_description
1 polymer ?
#
loop_
_entity_poly.entity_id
_entity_poly.type
_entity_poly.pdbx_seq_one_letter_code
_entity_poly.pdbx_strand_id
1 'polypeptide(L)'
;MVHQPLKSALLLATLTIFVAADKSWFADVPMGPADKILGVADGFNKDSHPKKMNLGVGAYRGEDGKPYVLPSVKEAESRIFEKNLDHEYAQIGGDPKFGRWP
;
A
#
# COMPACT_ATOMS: atom_id res chain seq x y z
N MET A 1 57.14 39.92 -38.68
CA MET A 1 56.05 40.09 -39.66
C MET A 1 55.67 38.70 -40.15
N VAL A 2 54.45 38.21 -39.84
CA VAL A 2 53.74 37.10 -40.54
C VAL A 2 54.37 35.70 -40.32
N HIS A 3 53.74 34.64 -39.77
CA HIS A 3 52.35 34.19 -39.67
C HIS A 3 52.20 33.18 -38.50
N GLN A 4 51.10 33.29 -37.73
CA GLN A 4 50.58 32.22 -36.85
C GLN A 4 49.98 31.07 -37.70
N PRO A 5 50.09 29.80 -37.29
CA PRO A 5 49.18 28.78 -37.81
C PRO A 5 47.86 28.82 -37.03
N LEU A 6 46.77 29.17 -37.73
CA LEU A 6 45.38 28.99 -37.28
C LEU A 6 45.14 27.49 -36.97
N LYS A 7 45.07 27.14 -35.68
CA LYS A 7 44.45 25.88 -35.27
C LYS A 7 42.94 26.10 -35.23
N SER A 8 42.26 25.58 -36.26
CA SER A 8 40.83 25.32 -36.22
C SER A 8 40.48 24.56 -34.95
N ALA A 9 39.73 25.19 -34.06
CA ALA A 9 39.02 24.53 -32.99
C ALA A 9 37.55 24.92 -33.13
N LEU A 10 36.83 24.11 -33.90
CA LEU A 10 35.38 24.15 -33.97
C LEU A 10 34.87 23.79 -32.57
N LEU A 11 34.51 24.80 -31.78
CA LEU A 11 34.00 24.61 -30.43
C LEU A 11 32.56 24.12 -30.53
N LEU A 12 32.37 22.80 -30.67
CA LEU A 12 31.09 22.14 -30.41
C LEU A 12 30.82 22.24 -28.92
N ALA A 13 30.20 23.34 -28.49
CA ALA A 13 29.63 23.46 -27.17
C ALA A 13 28.45 22.48 -27.07
N THR A 14 28.71 21.27 -26.60
CA THR A 14 27.67 20.37 -26.13
C THR A 14 27.03 21.02 -24.92
N LEU A 15 25.85 21.61 -25.11
CA LEU A 15 25.00 22.08 -24.03
C LEU A 15 24.45 20.86 -23.30
N THR A 16 25.14 20.42 -22.26
CA THR A 16 24.59 19.44 -21.31
C THR A 16 23.48 20.13 -20.55
N ILE A 17 22.24 19.89 -20.95
CA ILE A 17 21.05 20.36 -20.21
C ILE A 17 21.02 19.56 -18.91
N PHE A 18 21.41 20.19 -17.81
CA PHE A 18 21.07 19.69 -16.48
C PHE A 18 19.59 19.95 -16.26
N VAL A 19 18.75 18.92 -16.42
CA VAL A 19 17.37 18.95 -15.92
C VAL A 19 17.50 18.94 -14.40
N ALA A 20 17.27 20.09 -13.76
CA ALA A 20 17.03 20.13 -12.33
C ALA A 20 15.72 19.37 -12.09
N ALA A 21 15.83 18.16 -11.55
CA ALA A 21 14.67 17.46 -11.04
C ALA A 21 14.15 18.26 -9.85
N ASP A 22 13.01 18.94 -10.03
CA ASP A 22 12.31 19.56 -8.92
C ASP A 22 12.07 18.49 -7.86
N LYS A 23 12.47 18.79 -6.61
CA LYS A 23 12.18 17.91 -5.48
C LYS A 23 10.68 17.65 -5.44
N SER A 24 10.28 16.38 -5.32
CA SER A 24 8.87 16.05 -5.14
C SER A 24 8.33 16.76 -3.89
N TRP A 25 7.05 17.12 -3.89
CA TRP A 25 6.39 17.73 -2.73
C TRP A 25 6.56 16.92 -1.44
N PHE A 26 6.79 15.61 -1.55
CA PHE A 26 6.96 14.67 -0.45
C PHE A 26 8.42 14.29 -0.17
N ALA A 27 9.40 14.89 -0.85
CA ALA A 27 10.81 14.46 -0.79
C ALA A 27 11.40 14.45 0.62
N ASP A 28 10.92 15.36 1.48
CA ASP A 28 11.42 15.54 2.84
C ASP A 28 10.43 15.03 3.91
N VAL A 29 9.38 14.26 3.53
CA VAL A 29 8.42 13.69 4.48
C VAL A 29 9.02 12.43 5.13
N PRO A 30 9.30 12.44 6.44
CA PRO A 30 9.88 11.29 7.12
C PRO A 30 8.85 10.16 7.30
N MET A 31 9.34 8.92 7.34
CA MET A 31 8.49 7.77 7.68
C MET A 31 8.04 7.87 9.14
N GLY A 32 6.75 7.63 9.39
CA GLY A 32 6.22 7.53 10.75
C GLY A 32 6.82 6.33 11.51
N PRO A 33 6.76 6.33 12.85
CA PRO A 33 7.24 5.20 13.63
C PRO A 33 6.46 3.92 13.28
N ALA A 34 7.16 2.80 13.16
CA ALA A 34 6.53 1.52 12.91
C ALA A 34 5.60 1.14 14.07
N ASP A 35 4.38 0.71 13.76
CA ASP A 35 3.46 0.17 14.76
C ASP A 35 4.04 -1.15 15.31
N LYS A 36 4.16 -1.21 16.64
CA LYS A 36 4.76 -2.36 17.34
C LYS A 36 4.00 -3.67 17.07
N ILE A 37 2.69 -3.61 16.82
CA ILE A 37 1.85 -4.78 16.50
C ILE A 37 2.07 -5.22 15.04
N LEU A 38 2.22 -4.27 14.11
CA LEU A 38 2.49 -4.59 12.71
C LEU A 38 3.87 -5.24 12.52
N GLY A 39 4.87 -4.83 13.30
CA GLY A 39 6.20 -5.45 13.26
C GLY A 39 6.20 -6.96 13.56
N VAL A 40 5.31 -7.44 14.44
CA VAL A 40 5.18 -8.86 14.77
C VAL A 40 4.58 -9.64 13.59
N ALA A 41 3.59 -9.07 12.91
CA ALA A 41 3.00 -9.67 11.72
C ALA A 41 4.03 -9.76 10.57
N ASP A 42 4.84 -8.70 10.38
CA ASP A 42 5.91 -8.69 9.39
C ASP A 42 7.00 -9.73 9.68
N GLY A 43 7.39 -9.88 10.94
CA GLY A 43 8.32 -10.92 11.38
C GLY A 43 7.76 -12.32 11.10
N PHE A 44 6.49 -12.56 11.46
CA PHE A 44 5.79 -13.81 11.17
C PHE A 44 5.73 -14.09 9.66
N ASN A 45 5.46 -13.09 8.83
CA ASN A 45 5.38 -13.26 7.37
C ASN A 45 6.75 -13.59 6.76
N LYS A 46 7.83 -12.99 7.26
CA LYS A 46 9.21 -13.22 6.79
C LYS A 46 9.82 -14.54 7.26
N ASP A 47 9.32 -15.13 8.34
CA ASP A 47 9.78 -16.42 8.86
C ASP A 47 9.43 -17.55 7.87
N SER A 48 10.41 -18.36 7.47
CA SER A 48 10.24 -19.52 6.59
C SER A 48 10.01 -20.84 7.35
N HIS A 49 10.03 -20.81 8.69
CA HIS A 49 9.87 -22.02 9.49
C HIS A 49 8.48 -22.64 9.30
N PRO A 50 8.37 -23.94 8.97
CA PRO A 50 7.10 -24.58 8.61
C PRO A 50 6.11 -24.70 9.78
N LYS A 51 6.58 -24.54 11.03
CA LYS A 51 5.75 -24.60 12.25
C LYS A 51 5.58 -23.25 12.95
N LYS A 52 5.79 -22.14 12.24
CA LYS A 52 5.58 -20.80 12.79
C LYS A 52 4.11 -20.59 13.20
N MET A 53 3.87 -19.89 14.31
CA MET A 53 2.53 -19.58 14.82
C MET A 53 2.42 -18.07 15.09
N ASN A 54 1.33 -17.45 14.64
CA ASN A 54 1.05 -16.04 14.91
C ASN A 54 0.13 -15.90 16.13
N LEU A 55 0.69 -15.45 17.25
CA LEU A 55 -0.05 -15.18 18.50
C LEU A 55 -0.24 -13.67 18.75
N GLY A 56 0.19 -12.81 17.82
CA GLY A 56 0.11 -11.35 17.98
C GLY A 56 -1.20 -10.76 17.46
N VAL A 57 -1.76 -11.33 16.39
CA VAL A 57 -3.00 -10.85 15.78
C VAL A 57 -4.20 -11.55 16.41
N GLY A 58 -5.08 -10.78 17.06
CA GLY A 58 -6.34 -11.26 17.67
C GLY A 58 -7.43 -11.60 16.65
N ALA A 59 -7.10 -12.36 15.61
CA ALA A 59 -8.04 -12.79 14.57
C ALA A 59 -8.27 -14.30 14.63
N TYR A 60 -9.53 -14.72 14.58
CA TYR A 60 -9.89 -16.13 14.62
C TYR A 60 -9.35 -16.90 13.40
N ARG A 61 -8.77 -18.07 13.66
CA ARG A 61 -8.16 -18.94 12.64
C ARG A 61 -8.79 -20.33 12.70
N GLY A 62 -8.87 -20.97 11.55
CA GLY A 62 -9.28 -22.38 11.46
C GLY A 62 -8.14 -23.33 11.85
N GLU A 63 -8.41 -24.63 11.79
CA GLU A 63 -7.43 -25.69 12.10
C GLU A 63 -6.20 -25.66 11.18
N ASP A 64 -6.34 -25.13 9.97
CA ASP A 64 -5.25 -24.94 9.00
C ASP A 64 -4.45 -23.65 9.21
N GLY A 65 -4.75 -22.89 10.29
CA GLY A 65 -4.10 -21.63 10.62
C GLY A 65 -4.51 -20.44 9.74
N LYS A 66 -5.46 -20.61 8.82
CA LYS A 66 -5.93 -19.54 7.92
C LYS A 66 -7.09 -18.75 8.54
N PRO A 67 -7.39 -17.53 8.04
CA PRO A 67 -8.57 -16.79 8.48
C PRO A 67 -9.83 -17.64 8.30
N TYR A 68 -10.64 -17.73 9.35
CA TYR A 68 -11.90 -18.46 9.28
C TYR A 68 -13.07 -17.50 9.12
N VAL A 69 -13.76 -17.61 7.99
CA VAL A 69 -14.99 -16.85 7.70
C VAL A 69 -16.19 -17.71 8.10
N LEU A 70 -17.05 -17.16 8.96
CA LEU A 70 -18.25 -17.84 9.45
C LEU A 70 -19.18 -18.25 8.30
N PRO A 71 -19.80 -19.44 8.33
CA PRO A 71 -20.74 -19.87 7.29
C PRO A 71 -21.90 -18.91 7.06
N SER A 72 -22.44 -18.31 8.13
CA SER A 72 -23.50 -17.31 8.07
C SER A 72 -23.09 -16.03 7.34
N VAL A 73 -21.82 -15.63 7.47
CA VAL A 73 -21.26 -14.46 6.77
C VAL A 73 -21.12 -14.76 5.28
N LYS A 74 -20.60 -15.94 4.91
CA LYS A 74 -20.50 -16.36 3.51
C LYS A 74 -21.87 -16.38 2.82
N GLU A 75 -22.89 -16.91 3.50
CA GLU A 75 -24.24 -16.95 2.96
C GLU A 75 -24.84 -15.54 2.80
N ALA A 76 -24.61 -14.65 3.77
CA ALA A 76 -25.03 -13.25 3.68
C ALA A 76 -24.35 -12.54 2.49
N GLU A 77 -23.05 -12.76 2.28
CA GLU A 77 -22.31 -12.21 1.13
C GLU A 77 -22.90 -12.68 -0.20
N SER A 78 -23.19 -13.97 -0.36
CA SER A 78 -23.84 -14.50 -1.58
C SER A 78 -25.20 -13.84 -1.82
N ARG A 79 -26.04 -13.74 -0.79
CA ARG A 79 -27.36 -13.09 -0.89
C ARG A 79 -27.27 -11.61 -1.23
N ILE A 80 -26.26 -10.90 -0.73
CA ILE A 80 -26.04 -9.49 -1.06
C ILE A 80 -25.58 -9.34 -2.50
N PHE A 81 -24.65 -10.20 -2.94
CA PHE A 81 -24.16 -10.21 -4.31
C PHE A 81 -25.29 -10.47 -5.33
N GLU A 82 -26.14 -11.47 -5.07
CA GLU A 82 -27.29 -11.79 -5.92
C GLU A 82 -28.31 -10.65 -6.04
N LYS A 83 -28.42 -9.79 -5.03
CA LYS A 83 -29.36 -8.64 -5.05
C LYS A 83 -28.92 -7.51 -5.97
N ASN A 84 -27.65 -7.47 -6.38
CA ASN A 84 -27.09 -6.48 -7.30
C ASN A 84 -27.55 -5.04 -6.99
N LEU A 85 -27.26 -4.59 -5.77
CA LEU A 85 -27.69 -3.29 -5.25
C LEU A 85 -27.02 -2.13 -6.02
N ASP A 86 -27.60 -0.94 -5.95
CA ASP A 86 -27.15 0.27 -6.65
C ASP A 86 -25.87 0.92 -6.08
N HIS A 87 -25.44 0.51 -4.88
CA HIS A 87 -24.28 1.05 -4.16
C HIS A 87 -24.37 2.56 -3.86
N GLU A 88 -25.59 3.10 -3.75
CA GLU A 88 -25.81 4.50 -3.39
C GLU A 88 -25.34 4.84 -1.96
N TYR A 89 -25.16 6.14 -1.71
CA TYR A 89 -24.72 6.61 -0.41
C TYR A 89 -25.66 6.20 0.72
N ALA A 90 -25.09 5.59 1.77
CA ALA A 90 -25.79 5.40 3.03
C ALA A 90 -26.03 6.74 3.74
N GLN A 91 -27.00 6.77 4.66
CA GLN A 91 -27.21 7.92 5.55
C GLN A 91 -25.99 8.11 6.47
N ILE A 92 -25.82 9.32 7.01
CA ILE A 92 -24.69 9.68 7.90
C ILE A 92 -24.53 8.70 9.07
N GLY A 93 -25.64 8.20 9.62
CA GLY A 93 -25.64 7.24 10.73
C GLY A 93 -25.52 5.76 10.32
N GLY A 94 -25.36 5.45 9.04
CA GLY A 94 -25.42 4.09 8.50
C GLY A 94 -26.85 3.53 8.39
N ASP A 95 -26.99 2.22 8.17
CA ASP A 95 -28.29 1.55 8.12
C ASP A 95 -28.91 1.47 9.53
N PRO A 96 -30.09 2.10 9.77
CA PRO A 96 -30.76 2.03 11.06
C PRO A 96 -31.14 0.62 11.50
N LYS A 97 -31.22 -0.35 10.59
CA LYS A 97 -31.46 -1.77 10.93
C LYS A 97 -30.22 -2.44 11.49
N PHE A 98 -29.02 -2.03 11.07
CA PHE A 98 -27.75 -2.59 11.53
C PHE A 98 -27.41 -2.12 12.96
N GLY A 99 -27.63 -0.83 13.25
CA GLY A 99 -27.31 -0.23 14.54
C GLY A 99 -28.29 -0.57 15.68
N ARG A 100 -29.31 -1.39 15.43
CA ARG A 100 -30.26 -1.80 16.48
C ARG A 100 -29.71 -2.97 17.28
N TRP A 101 -29.32 -2.69 18.52
CA TRP A 101 -29.17 -3.70 19.55
C TRP A 101 -30.54 -4.00 20.19
N PRO A 102 -30.89 -5.26 20.49
CA PRO A 102 -32.12 -5.59 21.22
C PRO A 102 -32.14 -5.02 22.65
#